data_AF-A0A7Y2L5Z9-F1
#
_entry.id   AF-A0A7Y2L5Z9-F1
#
_cell.length_a   1.000
_cell.length_b   1.000
_cell.length_c   1.000
_cell.angle_alpha   90.00
_cell.angle_beta   90.00
_cell.angle_gamma   90.00
#
_symmetry.space_group_name_H-M   'P 1'
#
loop_
_entity.id
_entity.type
_entity.pdbx_description
1 polymer ?
#
loop_
_entity_poly.entity_id
_entity_poly.type
_entity_poly.pdbx_seq_one_letter_code
_entity_poly.pdbx_strand_id
1 'polypeptide(L)'
;MEEKLLTMEELTKLYPKLSAKLPEEAIQVATKEQTKKGYDTTGYGYQYIVNRMNEVLGPSHWRQIVEIIKEVPKGDKLVEVTMRVTVQIGNWISGTFVPIAEQVAFGGHASMTLSDAYKGAHTNTLKKALAMFGVGKEAYEGSLDDDNRAPDFREKMKNISSKEVNNDSSDFEEFEDFEEETENKPIKAKLLEPIQIKKSKQGASYGTAKIVTKEGEILQLVVFGKELERIQNMKPNQIISVIGEFKDSPVNGRQLIAKDFVA
;
A
#
# COMPACT_ATOMS: atom_id res chain seq x y z
N MET A 1 22.99 -12.71 -36.29
CA MET A 1 22.30 -13.60 -35.33
C MET A 1 20.85 -13.16 -35.33
N GLU A 2 19.90 -14.06 -35.57
CA GLU A 2 18.49 -13.76 -35.26
C GLU A 2 18.38 -13.56 -33.76
N GLU A 3 17.90 -12.39 -33.35
CA GLU A 3 17.65 -12.10 -31.94
C GLU A 3 16.39 -12.87 -31.53
N LYS A 4 16.58 -13.83 -30.63
CA LYS A 4 15.49 -14.68 -30.17
C LYS A 4 14.52 -13.85 -29.32
N LEU A 5 13.29 -13.68 -29.79
CA LEU A 5 12.25 -12.96 -29.06
C LEU A 5 11.80 -13.77 -27.85
N LEU A 6 11.72 -13.11 -26.70
CA LEU A 6 11.13 -13.64 -25.48
C LEU A 6 9.61 -13.75 -25.65
N THR A 7 9.07 -14.95 -25.44
CA THR A 7 7.63 -15.21 -25.46
C THR A 7 7.05 -15.34 -24.05
N MET A 8 5.72 -15.28 -23.91
CA MET A 8 5.05 -15.49 -22.61
C MET A 8 5.26 -16.91 -22.07
N GLU A 9 5.32 -17.92 -22.96
CA GLU A 9 5.61 -19.30 -22.56
C GLU A 9 7.02 -19.43 -21.98
N GLU A 10 8.00 -18.78 -22.61
CA GLU A 10 9.37 -18.75 -22.10
C GLU A 10 9.49 -17.98 -20.79
N LEU A 11 8.81 -16.83 -20.67
CA LEU A 11 8.77 -16.08 -19.42
C LEU A 11 8.20 -16.93 -18.28
N THR A 12 7.15 -17.72 -18.55
CA THR A 12 6.58 -18.66 -17.59
C THR A 12 7.60 -19.73 -17.19
N LYS A 13 8.39 -20.25 -18.13
CA LYS A 13 9.48 -21.21 -17.87
C LYS A 13 10.65 -20.58 -17.10
N LEU A 14 10.88 -19.28 -17.23
CA LEU A 14 11.93 -18.53 -16.53
C LEU A 14 11.51 -18.08 -15.12
N TYR A 15 10.21 -18.03 -14.83
CA TYR A 15 9.69 -17.61 -13.53
C TYR A 15 10.36 -18.31 -12.33
N PRO A 16 10.57 -19.64 -12.32
CA PRO A 16 11.27 -20.30 -11.20
C PRO A 16 12.70 -19.77 -10.98
N LYS A 17 13.39 -19.32 -12.04
CA LYS A 17 14.72 -18.70 -11.93
C LYS A 17 14.63 -17.27 -11.40
N LEU A 18 13.65 -16.50 -11.87
CA LEU A 18 13.38 -15.17 -11.33
C LEU A 18 13.07 -15.22 -9.83
N SER A 19 12.24 -16.19 -9.43
CA SER A 19 11.77 -16.38 -8.06
C SER A 19 12.67 -17.23 -7.17
N ALA A 20 13.85 -17.63 -7.65
CA ALA A 20 14.77 -18.41 -6.83
C ALA A 20 15.24 -17.58 -5.63
N LYS A 21 15.47 -18.21 -4.47
CA LYS A 21 15.97 -17.51 -3.28
C LYS A 21 17.25 -16.74 -3.63
N LEU A 22 17.32 -15.48 -3.21
CA LEU A 22 18.55 -14.69 -3.33
C LEU A 22 19.57 -15.16 -2.30
N PRO A 23 20.87 -15.00 -2.58
CA PRO A 23 21.92 -15.48 -1.68
C PRO A 23 21.89 -14.69 -0.36
N GLU A 24 22.43 -15.26 0.71
CA GLU A 24 22.31 -14.68 2.06
C GLU A 24 23.00 -13.31 2.16
N GLU A 25 24.10 -13.10 1.44
CA GLU A 25 24.77 -11.81 1.35
C GLU A 25 23.94 -10.72 0.65
N ALA A 26 22.86 -11.08 -0.03
CA ALA A 26 21.90 -10.12 -0.58
C ALA A 26 21.01 -9.50 0.49
N ILE A 27 20.93 -10.11 1.67
CA ILE A 27 20.12 -9.64 2.79
C ILE A 27 20.84 -8.45 3.46
N GLN A 28 20.14 -7.33 3.51
CA GLN A 28 20.59 -6.10 4.15
C GLN A 28 19.67 -5.79 5.32
N VAL A 29 20.26 -5.65 6.50
CA VAL A 29 19.58 -5.22 7.72
C VAL A 29 19.90 -3.74 7.92
N ALA A 30 18.86 -2.92 8.03
CA ALA A 30 18.99 -1.53 8.44
C ALA A 30 18.39 -1.38 9.84
N THR A 31 19.18 -0.89 10.79
CA THR A 31 18.74 -0.85 12.19
C THR A 31 17.74 0.28 12.42
N LYS A 32 16.94 0.17 13.49
CA LYS A 32 15.98 1.18 13.92
C LYS A 32 16.59 2.57 14.10
N GLU A 33 17.87 2.65 14.51
CA GLU A 33 18.60 3.91 14.65
C GLU A 33 18.89 4.56 13.29
N GLN A 34 19.09 3.75 12.25
CA GLN A 34 19.36 4.21 10.88
C GLN A 34 18.08 4.60 10.13
N THR A 35 17.01 3.82 10.31
CA THR A 35 15.76 3.99 9.57
C THR A 35 14.80 4.98 10.22
N LYS A 36 14.99 5.29 11.51
CA LYS A 36 14.07 6.08 12.35
C LYS A 36 12.62 5.52 12.38
N LYS A 37 12.43 4.26 11.95
CA LYS A 37 11.13 3.58 11.94
C LYS A 37 10.76 2.97 13.28
N GLY A 38 11.70 2.91 14.23
CA GLY A 38 11.50 2.34 15.57
C GLY A 38 11.71 0.83 15.66
N TYR A 39 12.02 0.17 14.54
CA TYR A 39 12.35 -1.26 14.43
C TYR A 39 13.36 -1.49 13.28
N ASP A 40 14.08 -2.61 13.35
CA ASP A 40 15.04 -3.01 12.32
C ASP A 40 14.29 -3.49 11.09
N THR A 41 14.70 -3.06 9.90
CA THR A 41 14.11 -3.51 8.63
C THR A 41 15.09 -4.41 7.91
N THR A 42 14.61 -5.53 7.39
CA THR A 42 15.43 -6.52 6.70
C THR A 42 14.96 -6.65 5.26
N GLY A 43 15.79 -6.36 4.29
CA GLY A 43 15.38 -6.47 2.89
C GLY A 43 16.52 -6.83 1.98
N TYR A 44 16.21 -7.00 0.70
CA TYR A 44 17.25 -7.26 -0.28
C TYR A 44 17.95 -5.99 -0.74
N GLY A 45 19.26 -6.11 -0.92
CA GLY A 45 20.10 -5.11 -1.57
C GLY A 45 19.68 -4.89 -3.02
N TYR A 46 19.55 -3.63 -3.41
CA TYR A 46 19.08 -3.22 -4.74
C TYR A 46 19.82 -3.91 -5.89
N GLN A 47 21.16 -4.00 -5.80
CA GLN A 47 21.96 -4.54 -6.89
C GLN A 47 21.69 -6.02 -7.15
N TYR A 48 21.39 -6.81 -6.12
CA TYR A 48 21.06 -8.23 -6.27
C TYR A 48 19.75 -8.45 -7.03
N ILE A 49 18.77 -7.57 -6.80
CA ILE A 49 17.49 -7.58 -7.51
C ILE A 49 17.69 -7.27 -9.00
N VAL A 50 18.50 -6.25 -9.30
CA VAL A 50 18.84 -5.88 -10.70
C VAL A 50 19.66 -6.96 -11.40
N ASN A 51 20.64 -7.54 -10.70
CA ASN A 51 21.45 -8.62 -11.23
C ASN A 51 20.59 -9.83 -11.59
N ARG A 52 19.65 -10.23 -10.72
CA ARG A 52 18.73 -11.33 -11.01
C ARG A 52 17.94 -11.11 -12.31
N MET A 53 17.44 -9.90 -12.54
CA MET A 53 16.75 -9.57 -13.79
C MET A 53 17.68 -9.72 -15.00
N ASN A 54 18.90 -9.16 -14.92
CA ASN A 54 19.88 -9.22 -16.00
C ASN A 54 20.39 -10.64 -16.28
N GLU A 55 20.58 -11.46 -15.25
CA GLU A 55 21.07 -12.83 -15.38
C GLU A 55 20.01 -13.77 -15.98
N VAL A 56 18.74 -13.58 -15.62
CA VAL A 56 17.65 -14.47 -16.06
C VAL A 56 17.04 -14.05 -17.39
N LEU A 57 16.84 -12.75 -17.60
CA LEU A 57 16.18 -12.21 -18.80
C LEU A 57 17.19 -11.63 -19.80
N GLY A 58 18.39 -11.27 -19.36
CA GLY A 58 19.28 -10.40 -20.13
C GLY A 58 18.94 -8.91 -19.96
N PRO A 59 19.91 -8.00 -20.16
CA PRO A 59 19.71 -6.57 -19.94
C PRO A 59 18.79 -5.89 -20.98
N SER A 60 18.51 -6.55 -22.11
CA SER A 60 17.68 -5.99 -23.19
C SER A 60 16.20 -6.35 -23.08
N HIS A 61 15.84 -7.38 -22.31
CA HIS A 61 14.46 -7.92 -22.25
C HIS A 61 13.60 -7.31 -21.15
N TRP A 62 14.10 -6.29 -20.45
CA TRP A 62 13.31 -5.56 -19.47
C TRP A 62 13.70 -4.08 -19.45
N ARG A 63 12.77 -3.24 -19.00
CA ARG A 63 13.02 -1.83 -18.73
C ARG A 63 12.19 -1.34 -17.56
N GLN A 64 12.59 -0.22 -17.00
CA GLN A 64 11.81 0.53 -16.02
C GLN A 64 11.46 1.91 -16.58
N ILE A 65 10.26 2.36 -16.24
CA ILE A 65 9.76 3.71 -16.51
C ILE A 65 9.42 4.31 -15.16
N VAL A 66 9.99 5.48 -14.87
CA VAL A 66 9.90 6.12 -13.56
C VAL A 66 9.15 7.43 -13.70
N GLU A 67 8.11 7.60 -12.90
CA GLU A 67 7.31 8.82 -12.82
C GLU A 67 7.34 9.34 -11.38
N ILE A 68 7.69 10.62 -11.20
CA ILE A 68 7.57 11.30 -9.90
C ILE A 68 6.11 11.72 -9.75
N ILE A 69 5.41 11.14 -8.78
CA ILE A 69 3.99 11.41 -8.55
C ILE A 69 3.82 12.60 -7.61
N LYS A 70 4.71 12.71 -6.62
CA LYS A 70 4.62 13.74 -5.60
C LYS A 70 5.99 14.02 -5.03
N GLU A 71 6.28 15.31 -4.87
CA GLU A 71 7.43 15.82 -4.13
C GLU A 71 6.91 16.86 -3.16
N VAL A 72 7.08 16.61 -1.86
CA VAL A 72 6.59 17.51 -0.82
C VAL A 72 7.70 17.82 0.17
N PRO A 73 8.01 19.10 0.40
CA PRO A 73 8.75 19.54 1.57
C PRO A 73 7.95 19.22 2.84
N LYS A 74 8.56 18.50 3.77
CA LYS A 74 8.01 18.12 5.07
C LYS A 74 8.78 18.87 6.16
N GLY A 75 8.33 20.09 6.47
CA GLY A 75 9.05 21.02 7.33
C GLY A 75 10.32 21.57 6.68
N ASP A 76 11.16 22.24 7.46
CA ASP A 76 12.27 23.07 6.94
C ASP A 76 13.44 22.29 6.34
N LYS A 77 13.49 20.96 6.52
CA LYS A 77 14.69 20.17 6.20
C LYS A 77 14.45 18.80 5.58
N LEU A 78 13.22 18.33 5.44
CA LEU A 78 12.94 16.97 4.96
C LEU A 78 12.13 17.07 3.69
N VAL A 79 12.47 16.27 2.68
CA VAL A 79 11.71 16.16 1.44
C VAL A 79 11.23 14.74 1.30
N GLU A 80 9.94 14.59 1.03
CA GLU A 80 9.29 13.32 0.77
C GLU A 80 9.00 13.21 -0.73
N VAL A 81 9.55 12.17 -1.36
CA VAL A 81 9.33 11.85 -2.77
C VAL A 81 8.49 10.58 -2.84
N THR A 82 7.43 10.60 -3.65
CA THR A 82 6.65 9.44 -4.05
C THR A 82 6.80 9.23 -5.55
N MET A 83 7.11 8.00 -5.93
CA MET A 83 7.25 7.58 -7.33
C MET A 83 6.26 6.49 -7.69
N ARG A 84 5.96 6.44 -8.98
CA ARG A 84 5.39 5.30 -9.67
C ARG A 84 6.47 4.72 -10.56
N VAL A 85 6.74 3.43 -10.41
CA VAL A 85 7.65 2.69 -11.29
C VAL A 85 6.86 1.65 -12.03
N THR A 86 6.96 1.68 -13.36
CA THR A 86 6.42 0.66 -14.25
C THR A 86 7.59 -0.18 -14.76
N VAL A 87 7.59 -1.47 -14.45
CA VAL A 87 8.55 -2.42 -15.00
C VAL A 87 7.88 -3.22 -16.10
N GLN A 88 8.54 -3.27 -17.25
CA GLN A 88 8.08 -4.04 -18.40
C GLN A 88 9.11 -5.09 -18.77
N ILE A 89 8.65 -6.31 -19.05
CA ILE A 89 9.44 -7.40 -19.64
C ILE A 89 8.94 -7.58 -21.07
N GLY A 90 9.84 -7.71 -22.03
CA GLY A 90 9.49 -7.64 -23.45
C GLY A 90 10.68 -7.76 -24.40
N ASN A 91 10.50 -7.24 -25.61
CA ASN A 91 11.47 -7.32 -26.68
C ASN A 91 11.66 -5.98 -27.36
N TRP A 92 12.86 -5.72 -27.89
CA TRP A 92 13.08 -4.64 -28.84
C TRP A 92 12.77 -5.13 -30.25
N ILE A 93 11.78 -4.52 -30.89
CA ILE A 93 11.40 -4.82 -32.28
C ILE A 93 11.49 -3.52 -33.05
N SER A 94 12.45 -3.44 -33.99
CA SER A 94 12.68 -2.25 -34.81
C SER A 94 12.81 -0.95 -33.98
N GLY A 95 13.55 -1.00 -32.87
CA GLY A 95 13.76 0.15 -31.99
C GLY A 95 12.61 0.48 -31.04
N THR A 96 11.51 -0.28 -31.07
CA THR A 96 10.39 -0.13 -30.13
C THR A 96 10.37 -1.27 -29.13
N PHE A 97 10.27 -0.95 -27.85
CA PHE A 97 10.09 -1.96 -26.81
C PHE A 97 8.63 -2.43 -26.77
N VAL A 98 8.40 -3.72 -27.06
CA VAL A 98 7.09 -4.36 -27.04
C VAL A 98 6.98 -5.19 -25.74
N PRO A 99 6.21 -4.73 -24.74
CA PRO A 99 6.04 -5.44 -23.49
C PRO A 99 5.17 -6.69 -23.69
N ILE A 100 5.56 -7.79 -23.04
CA ILE A 100 4.77 -9.02 -22.90
C ILE A 100 4.20 -9.17 -21.48
N ALA A 101 4.84 -8.53 -20.50
CA ALA A 101 4.37 -8.44 -19.13
C ALA A 101 4.73 -7.08 -18.52
N GLU A 102 3.88 -6.58 -17.63
CA GLU A 102 4.03 -5.29 -16.98
C GLU A 102 3.63 -5.37 -15.52
N GLN A 103 4.38 -4.67 -14.66
CA GLN A 103 4.02 -4.46 -13.26
C GLN A 103 4.22 -2.99 -12.90
N VAL A 104 3.31 -2.49 -12.05
CA VAL A 104 3.33 -1.11 -11.58
C VAL A 104 3.39 -1.13 -10.06
N ALA A 105 4.29 -0.34 -9.50
CA ALA A 105 4.35 -0.11 -8.07
C ALA A 105 4.40 1.37 -7.74
N PHE A 106 3.94 1.69 -6.54
CA PHE A 106 4.07 2.98 -5.91
C PHE A 106 4.88 2.83 -4.63
N GLY A 107 5.75 3.80 -4.38
CA GLY A 107 6.58 3.82 -3.19
C GLY A 107 7.16 5.21 -2.98
N GLY A 108 7.70 5.42 -1.79
CA GLY A 108 8.25 6.71 -1.42
C GLY A 108 9.41 6.59 -0.45
N HIS A 109 10.09 7.72 -0.28
CA HIS A 109 11.13 7.87 0.71
C HIS A 109 11.23 9.34 1.11
N ALA A 110 11.53 9.56 2.38
CA ALA A 110 11.72 10.88 2.92
C ALA A 110 13.14 11.00 3.46
N SER A 111 13.85 12.06 3.05
CA SER A 111 15.22 12.30 3.45
C SER A 111 15.50 13.79 3.63
N MET A 112 16.62 14.10 4.29
CA MET A 112 17.10 15.47 4.48
C MET A 112 17.56 16.12 3.17
N THR A 113 17.94 15.30 2.19
CA THR A 113 18.35 15.76 0.87
C THR A 113 17.39 15.23 -0.18
N LEU A 114 17.12 16.05 -1.19
CA LEU A 114 16.27 15.67 -2.32
C LEU A 114 16.85 14.48 -3.09
N SER A 115 18.17 14.43 -3.28
CA SER A 115 18.86 13.33 -3.97
C SER A 115 18.66 11.99 -3.26
N ASP A 116 18.80 11.95 -1.94
CA ASP A 116 18.58 10.72 -1.17
C ASP A 116 17.10 10.33 -1.16
N ALA A 117 16.19 11.31 -1.09
CA ALA A 117 14.75 11.08 -1.22
C ALA A 117 14.41 10.42 -2.57
N TYR A 118 14.95 10.94 -3.68
CA TYR A 118 14.79 10.33 -5.01
C TYR A 118 15.36 8.92 -5.07
N LYS A 119 16.61 8.72 -4.63
CA LYS A 119 17.28 7.42 -4.66
C LYS A 119 16.53 6.38 -3.83
N GLY A 120 16.10 6.74 -2.61
CA GLY A 120 15.36 5.85 -1.74
C GLY A 120 13.98 5.52 -2.29
N ALA A 121 13.27 6.52 -2.82
CA ALA A 121 11.93 6.33 -3.40
C ALA A 121 12.00 5.40 -4.62
N HIS A 122 12.96 5.63 -5.51
CA HIS A 122 13.22 4.77 -6.66
C HIS A 122 13.52 3.33 -6.23
N THR A 123 14.47 3.16 -5.32
CA THR A 123 14.92 1.84 -4.84
C THR A 123 13.76 1.05 -4.22
N ASN A 124 12.98 1.66 -3.34
CA ASN A 124 11.85 0.97 -2.67
C ASN A 124 10.75 0.60 -3.67
N THR A 125 10.43 1.51 -4.58
CA THR A 125 9.36 1.30 -5.57
C THR A 125 9.75 0.24 -6.59
N LEU A 126 11.00 0.26 -7.08
CA LEU A 126 11.48 -0.76 -8.02
C LEU A 126 11.50 -2.15 -7.39
N LYS A 127 12.02 -2.30 -6.16
CA LYS A 127 12.03 -3.58 -5.44
C LYS A 127 10.61 -4.16 -5.32
N LYS A 128 9.63 -3.31 -5.01
CA LYS A 128 8.22 -3.70 -4.92
C LYS A 128 7.65 -4.14 -6.27
N ALA A 129 7.97 -3.42 -7.36
CA ALA A 129 7.52 -3.82 -8.69
C ALA A 129 8.12 -5.16 -9.13
N LEU A 130 9.42 -5.39 -8.86
CA LEU A 130 10.13 -6.60 -9.25
C LEU A 130 9.75 -7.83 -8.41
N ALA A 131 9.36 -7.64 -7.16
CA ALA A 131 8.80 -8.71 -6.33
C ALA A 131 7.54 -9.34 -6.94
N MET A 132 6.73 -8.57 -7.68
CA MET A 132 5.55 -9.09 -8.40
C MET A 132 5.93 -10.02 -9.57
N PHE A 133 7.17 -9.94 -10.08
CA PHE A 133 7.74 -10.91 -11.02
C PHE A 133 8.47 -12.07 -10.31
N GLY A 134 8.40 -12.12 -8.99
CA GLY A 134 9.01 -13.15 -8.13
C GLY A 134 10.37 -12.78 -7.58
N VAL A 135 11.03 -11.71 -8.07
CA VAL A 135 12.41 -11.38 -7.67
C VAL A 135 12.44 -10.79 -6.27
N GLY A 136 13.04 -11.51 -5.32
CA GLY A 136 13.12 -11.07 -3.92
C GLY A 136 11.76 -10.98 -3.23
N LYS A 137 10.79 -11.77 -3.69
CA LYS A 137 9.42 -11.82 -3.15
C LYS A 137 9.37 -12.14 -1.66
N GLU A 138 10.38 -12.82 -1.13
CA GLU A 138 10.50 -13.20 0.28
C GLU A 138 10.47 -11.99 1.23
N ALA A 139 10.99 -10.84 0.77
CA ALA A 139 10.95 -9.59 1.52
C ALA A 139 9.52 -9.02 1.66
N TYR A 140 8.57 -9.46 0.83
CA TYR A 140 7.19 -8.98 0.81
C TYR A 140 6.18 -10.07 1.21
N GLU A 141 6.56 -11.34 1.14
CA GLU A 141 5.77 -12.49 1.61
C GLU A 141 5.73 -12.61 3.15
N GLY A 142 6.51 -11.81 3.87
CA GLY A 142 6.63 -11.91 5.33
C GLY A 142 7.64 -12.98 5.80
N SER A 143 8.41 -13.57 4.87
CA SER A 143 9.39 -14.63 5.18
C SER A 143 10.79 -14.10 5.48
N LEU A 144 11.06 -12.83 5.19
CA LEU A 144 12.36 -12.18 5.38
C LEU A 144 12.29 -10.84 6.10
N ASP A 145 11.22 -10.08 5.88
CA ASP A 145 10.86 -8.91 6.68
C ASP A 145 9.45 -9.08 7.22
N ASP A 146 9.25 -8.72 8.49
CA ASP A 146 7.94 -8.72 9.13
C ASP A 146 7.25 -7.36 9.03
N ASP A 147 7.72 -6.47 8.13
CA ASP A 147 7.21 -5.11 7.86
C ASP A 147 5.71 -5.10 7.46
N ASN A 148 5.14 -6.25 7.09
CA ASN A 148 3.70 -6.44 6.83
C ASN A 148 2.89 -6.88 8.07
N ARG A 149 3.53 -7.24 9.19
CA ARG A 149 2.84 -7.28 10.48
C ARG A 149 2.72 -5.84 10.96
N ALA A 150 1.49 -5.40 11.24
CA ALA A 150 1.30 -4.16 11.97
C ALA A 150 2.23 -4.19 13.19
N PRO A 151 3.02 -3.14 13.47
CA PRO A 151 3.85 -3.13 14.65
C PRO A 151 2.95 -3.48 15.82
N ASP A 152 3.26 -4.56 16.54
CA ASP A 152 2.47 -4.96 17.70
C ASP A 152 2.39 -3.73 18.58
N PHE A 153 1.17 -3.21 18.77
CA PHE A 153 0.94 -1.95 19.49
C PHE A 153 1.59 -2.02 20.89
N ARG A 154 1.75 -3.25 21.41
CA ARG A 154 2.44 -3.61 22.64
C ARG A 154 3.95 -3.41 22.60
N GLU A 155 4.65 -3.64 21.49
CA GLU A 155 6.09 -3.35 21.37
C GLU A 155 6.36 -1.84 21.34
N LYS A 156 5.48 -1.09 20.68
CA LYS A 156 5.55 0.38 20.66
C LYS A 156 5.28 0.95 22.05
N MET A 157 4.30 0.42 22.78
CA MET A 157 4.02 0.78 24.18
C MET A 157 5.12 0.33 25.16
N LYS A 158 5.73 -0.85 24.99
CA LYS A 158 6.88 -1.29 25.82
C LYS A 158 8.08 -0.37 25.67
N ASN A 159 8.36 0.14 24.46
CA ASN A 159 9.46 1.07 24.22
C ASN A 159 9.16 2.51 24.70
N ILE A 160 7.89 2.86 24.88
CA ILE A 160 7.46 4.12 25.50
C ILE A 160 7.51 3.98 27.04
N SER A 161 6.98 2.88 27.58
CA SER A 161 7.00 2.54 29.00
C SER A 161 8.43 2.41 29.56
N SER A 162 9.35 1.76 28.82
CA SER A 162 10.76 1.66 29.26
C SER A 162 11.54 2.98 29.24
N LYS A 163 11.00 4.05 28.64
CA LYS A 163 11.55 5.40 28.76
C LYS A 163 10.95 6.19 29.93
N GLU A 164 9.85 5.73 30.52
CA GLU A 164 9.14 6.44 31.59
C GLU A 164 9.20 5.75 32.96
N VAL A 165 9.68 4.51 33.07
CA VAL A 165 9.82 3.84 34.38
C VAL A 165 11.15 4.20 35.04
N ASN A 166 11.21 5.43 35.52
CA ASN A 166 11.86 5.80 36.78
C ASN A 166 10.79 6.46 37.64
N ASN A 167 9.85 5.69 38.15
CA ASN A 167 9.32 5.85 39.50
C ASN A 167 8.40 4.71 39.88
N ASP A 168 8.30 4.59 41.19
CA ASP A 168 7.79 3.54 42.04
C ASP A 168 6.55 2.73 41.63
N SER A 169 6.63 1.46 42.06
CA SER A 169 5.59 0.65 42.71
C SER A 169 4.28 1.38 43.06
N SER A 170 3.07 0.82 42.88
CA SER A 170 2.61 -0.52 43.21
C SER A 170 1.19 -0.74 42.63
N ASP A 171 0.77 -2.01 42.62
CA ASP A 171 -0.61 -2.53 42.53
C ASP A 171 -1.17 -2.87 41.13
N PHE A 172 -1.34 -4.17 40.95
CA PHE A 172 -1.95 -4.85 39.82
C PHE A 172 -3.48 -4.70 39.86
N GLU A 173 -4.04 -4.39 38.70
CA GLU A 173 -5.44 -4.10 38.40
C GLU A 173 -6.36 -5.33 38.55
N GLU A 174 -7.54 -5.06 39.07
CA GLU A 174 -8.77 -5.83 38.84
C GLU A 174 -9.20 -5.59 37.39
N PHE A 175 -9.48 -6.67 36.65
CA PHE A 175 -9.96 -6.63 35.27
C PHE A 175 -11.33 -5.95 35.20
N GLU A 176 -11.40 -4.74 34.65
CA GLU A 176 -12.64 -4.19 34.08
C GLU A 176 -12.50 -4.06 32.57
N ASP A 177 -13.49 -4.62 31.88
CA ASP A 177 -13.68 -4.59 30.44
C ASP A 177 -13.58 -3.16 29.90
N PHE A 178 -12.47 -2.85 29.22
CA PHE A 178 -12.35 -1.60 28.45
C PHE A 178 -12.88 -1.84 27.04
N GLU A 179 -14.07 -1.29 26.79
CA GLU A 179 -14.66 -1.14 25.47
C GLU A 179 -13.65 -0.50 24.50
N GLU A 180 -13.41 -1.14 23.34
CA GLU A 180 -12.63 -0.55 22.25
C GLU A 180 -13.35 0.71 21.73
N GLU A 181 -12.91 1.89 22.18
CA GLU A 181 -13.23 3.16 21.52
C GLU A 181 -12.58 3.20 20.13
N THR A 182 -13.31 2.71 19.13
CA THR A 182 -13.01 2.98 17.72
C THR A 182 -13.24 4.46 17.44
N GLU A 183 -12.16 5.23 17.28
CA GLU A 183 -12.23 6.66 16.95
C GLU A 183 -13.06 6.90 15.67
N ASN A 184 -14.30 7.36 15.84
CA ASN A 184 -15.24 7.76 14.79
C ASN A 184 -14.81 9.06 14.09
N LYS A 185 -13.73 9.03 13.29
CA LYS A 185 -13.32 10.18 12.48
C LYS A 185 -14.20 10.31 11.22
N PRO A 186 -14.81 11.48 10.96
CA PRO A 186 -15.68 11.67 9.80
C PRO A 186 -14.90 11.63 8.47
N ILE A 187 -15.39 10.81 7.55
CA ILE A 187 -14.82 10.61 6.21
C ILE A 187 -15.49 11.59 5.24
N LYS A 188 -14.70 12.49 4.64
CA LYS A 188 -15.19 13.37 3.59
C LYS A 188 -15.18 12.65 2.25
N ALA A 189 -16.34 12.52 1.65
CA ALA A 189 -16.50 11.88 0.35
C ALA A 189 -17.45 12.69 -0.55
N LYS A 190 -17.29 12.53 -1.87
CA LYS A 190 -18.16 13.14 -2.87
C LYS A 190 -19.08 12.08 -3.45
N LEU A 191 -20.38 12.36 -3.46
CA LEU A 191 -21.39 11.50 -4.06
C LEU A 191 -21.21 11.48 -5.59
N LEU A 192 -21.07 10.30 -6.19
CA LEU A 192 -20.92 10.16 -7.65
C LEU A 192 -22.27 9.95 -8.35
N GLU A 193 -23.22 9.34 -7.67
CA GLU A 193 -24.55 9.02 -8.18
C GLU A 193 -25.63 9.30 -7.13
N PRO A 194 -26.90 9.51 -7.52
CA PRO A 194 -28.00 9.65 -6.57
C PRO A 194 -28.14 8.39 -5.72
N ILE A 195 -28.61 8.55 -4.48
CA ILE A 195 -28.84 7.42 -3.58
C ILE A 195 -29.98 6.55 -4.10
N GLN A 196 -29.66 5.29 -4.37
CA GLN A 196 -30.62 4.28 -4.81
C GLN A 196 -31.19 3.56 -3.59
N ILE A 197 -32.51 3.61 -3.41
CA ILE A 197 -33.19 2.91 -2.33
C ILE A 197 -33.47 1.47 -2.74
N LYS A 198 -33.02 0.51 -1.93
CA LYS A 198 -33.20 -0.94 -2.11
C LYS A 198 -33.87 -1.53 -0.87
N LYS A 199 -34.46 -2.72 -1.02
CA LYS A 199 -35.02 -3.49 0.09
C LYS A 199 -34.14 -4.71 0.38
N SER A 200 -33.88 -4.96 1.65
CA SER A 200 -33.13 -6.14 2.10
C SER A 200 -34.01 -7.38 2.00
N LYS A 201 -33.40 -8.57 2.13
CA LYS A 201 -34.15 -9.85 2.17
C LYS A 201 -35.15 -9.92 3.33
N GLN A 202 -34.94 -9.13 4.39
CA GLN A 202 -35.81 -9.01 5.55
C GLN A 202 -36.84 -7.86 5.42
N GLY A 203 -36.92 -7.20 4.26
CA GLY A 203 -37.88 -6.14 3.97
C GLY A 203 -37.46 -4.73 4.40
N ALA A 204 -36.31 -4.57 5.08
CA ALA A 204 -35.81 -3.27 5.51
C ALA A 204 -35.26 -2.45 4.32
N SER A 205 -35.62 -1.18 4.23
CA SER A 205 -35.12 -0.27 3.19
C SER A 205 -33.71 0.23 3.54
N TYR A 206 -32.83 0.28 2.54
CA TYR A 206 -31.47 0.82 2.66
C TYR A 206 -31.08 1.58 1.39
N GLY A 207 -30.28 2.62 1.54
CA GLY A 207 -29.74 3.40 0.43
C GLY A 207 -28.37 2.90 0.01
N THR A 208 -28.09 2.92 -1.29
CA THR A 208 -26.75 2.70 -1.83
C THR A 208 -26.36 3.80 -2.80
N ALA A 209 -25.12 4.27 -2.72
CA ALA A 209 -24.54 5.19 -3.70
C ALA A 209 -23.04 4.94 -3.83
N LYS A 210 -22.48 5.18 -5.02
CA LYS A 210 -21.04 5.31 -5.19
C LYS A 210 -20.56 6.67 -4.68
N ILE A 211 -19.48 6.63 -3.93
CA ILE A 211 -18.80 7.81 -3.41
C ILE A 211 -17.31 7.76 -3.78
N VAL A 212 -16.67 8.92 -3.86
CA VAL A 212 -15.21 9.01 -3.98
C VAL A 212 -14.66 9.75 -2.77
N THR A 213 -13.68 9.17 -2.08
CA THR A 213 -13.00 9.81 -0.96
C THR A 213 -12.05 10.90 -1.44
N LYS A 214 -11.52 11.70 -0.51
CA LYS A 214 -10.50 12.71 -0.82
C LYS A 214 -9.23 12.08 -1.41
N GLU A 215 -8.93 10.85 -1.02
CA GLU A 215 -7.80 10.05 -1.47
C GLU A 215 -8.03 9.42 -2.86
N GLY A 216 -9.20 9.64 -3.46
CA GLY A 216 -9.56 9.12 -4.79
C GLY A 216 -10.07 7.67 -4.78
N GLU A 217 -10.32 7.10 -3.61
CA GLU A 217 -10.87 5.75 -3.48
C GLU A 217 -12.37 5.76 -3.78
N ILE A 218 -12.81 4.88 -4.68
CA ILE A 218 -14.23 4.71 -5.00
C ILE A 218 -14.81 3.63 -4.10
N LEU A 219 -15.81 4.00 -3.32
CA LEU A 219 -16.46 3.12 -2.35
C LEU A 219 -17.96 3.04 -2.63
N GLN A 220 -18.58 1.96 -2.16
CA GLN A 220 -20.03 1.90 -2.06
C GLN A 220 -20.47 2.37 -0.68
N LEU A 221 -21.15 3.51 -0.63
CA LEU A 221 -21.87 3.97 0.56
C LEU A 221 -23.13 3.13 0.75
N VAL A 222 -23.33 2.62 1.95
CA VAL A 222 -24.54 1.88 2.36
C VAL A 222 -25.12 2.55 3.59
N VAL A 223 -26.42 2.90 3.54
CA VAL A 223 -27.07 3.71 4.58
C VAL A 223 -28.39 3.09 4.98
N PHE A 224 -28.63 3.00 6.28
CA PHE A 224 -29.81 2.35 6.85
C PHE A 224 -30.61 3.33 7.70
N GLY A 225 -31.89 3.01 7.90
CA GLY A 225 -32.73 3.66 8.90
C GLY A 225 -32.87 5.18 8.74
N LYS A 226 -32.77 5.91 9.85
CA LYS A 226 -33.01 7.37 9.93
C LYS A 226 -32.04 8.20 9.09
N GLU A 227 -30.83 7.71 8.89
CA GLU A 227 -29.83 8.41 8.09
C GLU A 227 -30.19 8.43 6.61
N LEU A 228 -30.91 7.41 6.12
CA LEU A 228 -31.37 7.36 4.74
C LEU A 228 -32.29 8.55 4.40
N GLU A 229 -33.17 8.93 5.33
CA GLU A 229 -34.10 10.06 5.13
C GLU A 229 -33.36 11.40 5.02
N ARG A 230 -32.22 11.54 5.73
CA ARG A 230 -31.39 12.75 5.70
C ARG A 230 -30.66 12.93 4.37
N ILE A 231 -30.26 11.83 3.74
CA ILE A 231 -29.40 11.88 2.54
C ILE A 231 -30.11 11.58 1.23
N GLN A 232 -31.31 10.96 1.25
CA GLN A 232 -32.00 10.51 0.02
C GLN A 232 -32.22 11.59 -1.04
N ASN A 233 -32.29 12.86 -0.64
CA ASN A 233 -32.48 14.00 -1.53
C ASN A 233 -31.17 14.65 -2.01
N MET A 234 -30.02 14.08 -1.64
CA MET A 234 -28.71 14.60 -2.05
C MET A 234 -28.48 14.38 -3.54
N LYS A 235 -27.92 15.41 -4.18
CA LYS A 235 -27.60 15.42 -5.61
C LYS A 235 -26.21 14.83 -5.85
N PRO A 236 -25.97 14.25 -7.03
CA PRO A 236 -24.62 13.91 -7.47
C PRO A 236 -23.68 15.12 -7.35
N ASN A 237 -22.42 14.84 -7.08
CA ASN A 237 -21.34 15.78 -6.83
C ASN A 237 -21.37 16.55 -5.50
N GLN A 238 -22.34 16.31 -4.62
CA GLN A 238 -22.31 16.87 -3.27
C GLN A 238 -21.24 16.20 -2.41
N ILE A 239 -20.59 17.00 -1.56
CA ILE A 239 -19.61 16.52 -0.57
C ILE A 239 -20.38 16.21 0.72
N ILE A 240 -20.11 15.04 1.28
CA ILE A 240 -20.69 14.52 2.50
C ILE A 240 -19.59 14.16 3.49
N SER A 241 -19.85 14.35 4.78
CA SER A 241 -18.97 13.88 5.86
C SER A 241 -19.68 12.72 6.57
N VAL A 242 -19.15 11.51 6.41
CA VAL A 242 -19.80 10.27 6.88
C VAL A 242 -18.98 9.66 7.99
N ILE A 243 -19.63 9.35 9.12
CA ILE A 243 -19.07 8.49 10.15
C ILE A 243 -19.59 7.08 9.90
N GLY A 244 -18.70 6.11 9.78
CA GLY A 244 -19.10 4.77 9.39
C GLY A 244 -17.98 3.76 9.45
N GLU A 245 -18.34 2.51 9.20
CA GLU A 245 -17.41 1.38 9.21
C GLU A 245 -17.12 0.91 7.79
N PHE A 246 -15.87 0.55 7.54
CA PHE A 246 -15.50 -0.11 6.29
C PHE A 246 -15.82 -1.60 6.37
N LYS A 247 -16.41 -2.12 5.30
CA LYS A 247 -16.67 -3.55 5.15
C LYS A 247 -16.30 -4.01 3.77
N ASP A 248 -15.47 -5.05 3.69
CA ASP A 248 -15.15 -5.68 2.42
C ASP A 248 -16.23 -6.69 2.05
N SER A 249 -16.75 -6.55 0.83
CA SER A 249 -17.71 -7.47 0.24
C SER A 249 -17.08 -8.17 -0.97
N PRO A 250 -17.07 -9.50 -1.03
CA PRO A 250 -16.54 -10.23 -2.18
C PRO A 250 -17.33 -9.97 -3.48
N VAL A 251 -18.55 -9.43 -3.38
CA VAL A 251 -19.43 -9.14 -4.52
C VAL A 251 -19.41 -7.66 -4.90
N ASN A 252 -19.32 -6.77 -3.90
CA ASN A 252 -19.50 -5.33 -4.10
C ASN A 252 -18.22 -4.49 -3.86
N GLY A 253 -17.10 -5.14 -3.57
CA GLY A 253 -15.86 -4.47 -3.19
C GLY A 253 -15.94 -3.85 -1.80
N ARG A 254 -15.12 -2.82 -1.56
CA ARG A 254 -15.05 -2.12 -0.28
C ARG A 254 -16.24 -1.17 -0.10
N GLN A 255 -16.96 -1.33 1.00
CA GLN A 255 -18.16 -0.58 1.34
C GLN A 255 -17.92 0.29 2.56
N LEU A 256 -18.59 1.45 2.61
CA LEU A 256 -18.68 2.29 3.80
C LEU A 256 -20.12 2.22 4.33
N ILE A 257 -20.30 1.60 5.50
CA ILE A 257 -21.59 1.53 6.19
C ILE A 257 -21.73 2.79 7.04
N ALA A 258 -22.60 3.70 6.63
CA ALA A 258 -22.84 4.93 7.36
C ALA A 258 -23.56 4.65 8.69
N LYS A 259 -22.96 5.13 9.78
CA LYS A 259 -23.56 5.20 11.11
C LYS A 259 -24.18 6.57 11.38
N ASP A 260 -23.53 7.65 10.90
CA ASP A 260 -24.01 9.03 11.03
C ASP A 260 -23.44 9.93 9.94
N PHE A 261 -24.03 11.11 9.76
CA PHE A 261 -23.59 12.19 8.88
C PHE A 261 -23.35 13.48 9.66
N VAL A 262 -22.15 14.03 9.48
CA VAL A 262 -21.78 15.34 10.02
C VAL A 262 -22.16 16.42 9.00
N ALA A 263 -22.92 17.41 9.45
CA ALA A 263 -23.35 18.56 8.65
C ALA A 263 -22.17 19.47 8.25
#